data_AF-A0A3M1L6U9-F1
#
_entry.id   AF-A0A3M1L6U9-F1
#
_cell.length_a   1.000
_cell.length_b   1.000
_cell.length_c   1.000
_cell.angle_alpha   90.00
_cell.angle_beta   90.00
_cell.angle_gamma   90.00
#
_symmetry.space_group_name_H-M   'P 1'
#
loop_
_entity.id
_entity.type
_entity.pdbx_description
1 polymer ?
#
loop_
_entity_poly.entity_id
_entity_poly.type
_entity_poly.pdbx_seq_one_letter_code
_entity_poly.pdbx_strand_id
1 'polypeptide(L)'
;LSLFPFQLKEVHSKCSCPDKANPCKHIGAVYYQLADRFSEDPFVIFQLRGRTKQQILDKLREIRNQQSQGQIVSPELIEQEEISEDKTNNTNILDHESYLLNFWHYKEPLEPSLVVITPPTDNKTILDILGRIPLTPEDAEAITQYLNQVYQTASQQAMITALNPAEKD
;
A
#
# COMPACT_ATOMS: atom_id res chain seq x y z
N LEU A 1 -11.71 -15.45 1.18
CA LEU A 1 -11.16 -16.18 0.00
C LEU A 1 -9.76 -15.61 -0.26
N SER A 2 -8.71 -16.43 -0.25
CA SER A 2 -7.35 -15.94 -0.55
C SER A 2 -7.20 -15.65 -2.05
N LEU A 3 -6.45 -14.61 -2.41
CA LEU A 3 -6.16 -14.27 -3.80
C LEU A 3 -5.25 -15.34 -4.43
N PHE A 4 -4.16 -15.65 -3.73
CA PHE A 4 -3.19 -16.66 -4.11
C PHE A 4 -3.38 -17.96 -3.33
N PRO A 5 -3.12 -19.11 -3.97
CA PRO A 5 -3.06 -20.39 -3.29
C PRO A 5 -1.86 -20.42 -2.33
N PHE A 6 -2.04 -20.96 -1.13
CA PHE A 6 -0.94 -21.13 -0.16
C PHE A 6 -0.24 -22.49 -0.31
N GLN A 7 -0.95 -23.47 -0.87
CA GLN A 7 -0.48 -24.84 -1.00
C GLN A 7 -0.66 -25.30 -2.44
N LEU A 8 0.31 -26.06 -2.96
CA LEU A 8 0.29 -26.52 -4.35
C LEU A 8 -0.97 -27.35 -4.68
N LYS A 9 -1.54 -28.06 -3.69
CA LYS A 9 -2.78 -28.83 -3.84
C LYS A 9 -4.03 -27.96 -4.08
N GLU A 10 -3.96 -26.66 -3.82
CA GLU A 10 -5.05 -25.71 -4.10
C GLU A 10 -5.08 -25.30 -5.58
N VAL A 11 -4.03 -25.65 -6.34
CA VAL A 11 -3.94 -25.39 -7.78
C VAL A 11 -4.21 -26.67 -8.54
N HIS A 12 -5.45 -26.81 -9.02
CA HIS A 12 -5.83 -27.93 -9.86
C HIS A 12 -5.40 -27.67 -11.31
N SER A 13 -4.42 -28.44 -11.77
CA SER A 13 -3.97 -28.42 -13.16
C SER A 13 -4.03 -29.82 -13.76
N LYS A 14 -4.33 -29.87 -15.06
CA LYS A 14 -4.39 -31.10 -15.85
C LYS A 14 -3.67 -30.86 -17.16
N CYS A 15 -2.79 -31.78 -17.53
CA CYS A 15 -2.13 -31.80 -18.82
C CYS A 15 -2.41 -33.14 -19.52
N SER A 16 -2.47 -33.14 -20.85
CA SER A 16 -2.62 -34.34 -21.68
C SER A 16 -1.29 -35.02 -22.03
N CYS A 17 -0.18 -34.58 -21.44
CA CYS A 17 1.14 -35.15 -21.69
C CYS A 17 1.30 -36.54 -21.06
N PRO A 18 2.24 -37.38 -21.55
CA PRO A 18 2.49 -38.71 -20.99
C PRO A 18 3.17 -38.71 -19.60
N ASP A 19 3.55 -37.54 -19.10
CA ASP A 19 4.16 -37.37 -17.78
C ASP A 19 3.12 -37.52 -16.66
N LYS A 20 3.44 -38.32 -15.63
CA LYS A 20 2.58 -38.57 -14.47
C LYS A 20 2.78 -37.54 -13.34
N ALA A 21 3.82 -36.72 -13.42
CA ALA A 21 4.06 -35.66 -12.44
C ALA A 21 3.01 -34.54 -12.56
N ASN A 22 2.58 -33.99 -11.42
CA ASN A 22 1.74 -32.81 -11.36
C ASN A 22 2.28 -31.83 -10.30
N PRO A 23 2.80 -30.65 -10.68
CA PRO A 23 2.87 -30.10 -12.04
C PRO A 23 3.97 -30.77 -12.89
N CYS A 24 3.65 -31.12 -14.14
CA CYS A 24 4.64 -31.54 -15.13
C CYS A 24 5.36 -30.32 -15.73
N LYS A 25 6.43 -30.52 -16.51
CA LYS A 25 7.18 -29.43 -17.16
C LYS A 25 6.33 -28.46 -17.98
N HIS A 26 5.26 -28.94 -18.62
CA HIS A 26 4.36 -28.11 -19.40
C HIS A 26 3.47 -27.22 -18.53
N ILE A 27 2.94 -27.78 -17.44
CA ILE A 27 2.18 -27.01 -16.44
C ILE A 27 3.10 -25.97 -15.81
N GLY A 28 4.33 -26.35 -15.48
CA GLY A 28 5.36 -25.42 -15.01
C GLY A 28 5.58 -24.26 -15.98
N ALA A 29 5.78 -24.54 -17.27
CA ALA A 29 5.93 -23.51 -18.29
C ALA A 29 4.72 -22.55 -18.37
N VAL A 30 3.49 -23.09 -18.26
CA VAL A 30 2.28 -22.27 -18.20
C VAL A 30 2.26 -21.39 -16.94
N TYR A 31 2.68 -21.90 -15.79
CA TYR A 31 2.75 -21.11 -14.56
C TYR A 31 3.75 -19.96 -14.66
N TYR A 32 4.93 -20.19 -15.26
CA TYR A 32 5.89 -19.13 -15.52
C TYR A 32 5.30 -18.05 -16.45
N GLN A 33 4.66 -18.47 -17.54
CA GLN A 33 4.03 -17.53 -18.47
C GLN A 33 2.90 -16.73 -17.82
N LEU A 34 2.12 -17.35 -16.93
CA LEU A 34 1.08 -16.67 -16.16
C LEU A 34 1.69 -15.69 -15.15
N ALA A 35 2.78 -16.05 -14.48
CA ALA A 35 3.48 -15.17 -13.55
C ALA A 35 3.95 -13.89 -14.25
N ASP A 36 4.59 -14.02 -15.42
CA ASP A 36 5.00 -12.86 -16.23
C ASP A 36 3.81 -11.96 -16.58
N ARG A 37 2.68 -12.55 -16.95
CA ARG A 37 1.45 -11.79 -17.26
C ARG A 37 0.86 -11.09 -16.05
N PHE A 38 0.96 -11.67 -14.86
CA PHE A 38 0.53 -11.01 -13.63
C PHE A 38 1.44 -9.85 -13.23
N SER A 39 2.74 -9.94 -13.56
CA SER A 39 3.68 -8.83 -13.38
C SER A 39 3.38 -7.66 -14.32
N GLU A 40 2.91 -7.94 -15.54
CA GLU A 40 2.47 -6.92 -16.52
C GLU A 40 1.11 -6.32 -16.16
N ASP A 41 0.11 -7.14 -15.86
CA ASP A 41 -1.24 -6.71 -15.45
C ASP A 41 -1.77 -7.52 -14.25
N PRO A 42 -1.75 -6.92 -13.03
CA PRO A 42 -2.22 -7.59 -11.83
C PRO A 42 -3.74 -7.79 -11.82
N PHE A 43 -4.54 -7.17 -12.69
CA PHE A 43 -5.98 -7.40 -12.73
C PHE A 43 -6.36 -8.74 -13.37
N VAL A 44 -5.45 -9.35 -14.14
CA VAL A 44 -5.69 -10.64 -14.80
C VAL A 44 -5.99 -11.74 -13.77
N ILE A 45 -5.33 -11.76 -12.62
CA ILE A 45 -5.60 -12.76 -11.56
C ILE A 45 -7.04 -12.68 -11.06
N PHE A 46 -7.61 -11.49 -10.99
CA PHE A 46 -8.99 -11.30 -10.57
C PHE A 46 -9.98 -11.67 -11.66
N GLN A 47 -9.63 -11.42 -12.92
CA GLN A 47 -10.43 -11.87 -14.05
C GLN A 47 -10.52 -13.40 -14.11
N LEU A 48 -9.42 -14.10 -13.80
CA LEU A 48 -9.43 -15.56 -13.62
C LEU A 48 -10.33 -16.02 -12.44
N ARG A 49 -10.56 -15.14 -11.47
CA ARG A 49 -11.53 -15.36 -10.37
C ARG A 49 -12.95 -14.85 -10.70
N GLY A 50 -13.21 -14.44 -11.94
CA GLY A 50 -14.52 -13.97 -12.40
C GLY A 50 -14.87 -12.54 -11.97
N ARG A 51 -13.88 -11.71 -11.63
CA ARG A 51 -14.06 -10.29 -11.29
C ARG A 51 -13.35 -9.40 -12.28
N THR A 52 -14.06 -8.42 -12.82
CA THR A 52 -13.46 -7.41 -13.70
C THR A 52 -12.75 -6.33 -12.90
N LYS A 53 -11.79 -5.64 -13.52
CA LYS A 53 -11.12 -4.46 -12.94
C LYS A 53 -12.11 -3.43 -12.43
N GLN A 54 -13.15 -3.12 -13.22
CA GLN A 54 -14.15 -2.11 -12.87
C GLN A 54 -14.92 -2.51 -11.60
N GLN A 55 -15.40 -3.75 -11.52
CA GLN A 55 -16.09 -4.27 -10.33
C GLN A 55 -15.23 -4.17 -9.06
N ILE A 56 -13.92 -4.37 -9.18
CA ILE A 56 -12.99 -4.26 -8.05
C ILE A 56 -12.81 -2.81 -7.63
N LEU A 57 -12.55 -1.92 -8.60
CA LEU A 57 -12.35 -0.51 -8.31
C LEU A 57 -13.59 0.14 -7.72
N ASP A 58 -14.78 -0.20 -8.23
CA ASP A 58 -16.04 0.30 -7.70
C ASP A 58 -16.28 -0.21 -6.28
N LYS A 59 -16.02 -1.51 -6.02
CA LYS A 59 -16.15 -2.04 -4.66
C LYS A 59 -15.16 -1.43 -3.68
N LEU A 60 -13.92 -1.16 -4.12
CA LEU A 60 -12.92 -0.48 -3.29
C LEU A 60 -13.33 0.97 -2.98
N ARG A 61 -13.96 1.67 -3.93
CA ARG A 61 -14.51 3.02 -3.70
C ARG A 61 -15.66 2.98 -2.69
N GLU A 62 -16.59 2.05 -2.85
CA GLU A 62 -17.68 1.85 -1.89
C GLU A 62 -17.15 1.61 -0.47
N ILE A 63 -16.19 0.69 -0.30
CA ILE A 63 -15.59 0.37 1.00
C ILE A 63 -14.90 1.61 1.59
N ARG A 64 -14.15 2.36 0.78
CA ARG A 64 -13.47 3.59 1.24
C ARG A 64 -14.48 4.66 1.67
N ASN A 65 -15.57 4.83 0.92
CA ASN A 65 -16.63 5.77 1.24
C ASN A 65 -17.36 5.37 2.54
N GLN A 66 -17.59 4.08 2.76
CA GLN A 66 -18.16 3.55 4.00
C GLN A 66 -17.24 3.76 5.21
N GLN A 67 -15.93 3.55 5.03
CA GLN A 67 -14.94 3.79 6.10
C GLN A 67 -14.78 5.27 6.45
N SER A 68 -14.90 6.17 5.47
CA SER A 68 -14.84 7.63 5.70
C SER A 68 -16.12 8.21 6.30
N GLN A 69 -17.22 7.43 6.33
CA GLN A 69 -18.49 7.80 6.97
C GLN A 69 -18.69 7.16 8.35
N GLY A 70 -17.71 6.43 8.90
CA GLY A 70 -17.77 5.96 10.29
C GLY A 70 -18.94 5.02 10.62
N GLN A 71 -19.48 4.30 9.64
CA GLN A 71 -20.62 3.40 9.85
C GLN A 71 -20.17 1.93 9.78
N ILE A 72 -19.68 1.41 10.91
CA ILE A 72 -19.91 0.00 11.24
C ILE A 72 -21.39 -0.09 11.63
N VAL A 73 -22.26 -0.42 10.68
CA VAL A 73 -23.65 -0.81 11.00
C VAL A 73 -23.80 -2.26 10.58
N SER A 74 -23.90 -3.11 11.60
CA SER A 74 -24.39 -4.48 11.55
C SER A 74 -25.69 -4.56 10.74
N PRO A 75 -25.85 -5.56 9.84
CA PRO A 75 -26.99 -5.63 8.94
C PRO A 75 -28.22 -6.14 9.68
N GLU A 76 -29.04 -5.24 10.20
CA GLU A 76 -30.44 -5.55 10.49
C GLU A 76 -31.31 -4.31 10.28
N LEU A 77 -32.25 -4.45 9.32
CA LEU A 77 -33.39 -3.58 9.01
C LEU A 77 -33.07 -2.24 8.28
N ILE A 78 -33.00 -2.31 6.95
CA ILE A 78 -33.25 -1.14 6.07
C ILE A 78 -34.72 -1.19 5.68
N GLU A 79 -35.54 -0.38 6.38
CA GLU A 79 -36.78 0.13 5.79
C GLU A 79 -36.42 1.20 4.75
N GLN A 80 -37.21 1.17 3.69
CA GLN A 80 -37.01 1.87 2.44
C GLN A 80 -37.18 3.38 2.65
N GLU A 81 -36.15 4.17 2.34
CA GLU A 81 -36.36 5.56 1.93
C GLU A 81 -35.66 5.80 0.59
N GLU A 82 -36.51 5.87 -0.43
CA GLU A 82 -36.20 6.39 -1.75
C GLU A 82 -35.79 7.86 -1.64
N ILE A 83 -34.58 8.22 -2.11
CA ILE A 83 -34.32 9.60 -2.56
C ILE A 83 -33.48 9.54 -3.84
N SER A 84 -34.21 9.67 -4.95
CA SER A 84 -33.98 10.56 -6.09
C SER A 84 -32.55 10.76 -6.57
N GLU A 85 -32.27 10.21 -7.75
CA GLU A 85 -31.28 10.75 -8.69
C GLU A 85 -31.65 12.20 -9.02
N ASP A 86 -30.77 13.15 -8.71
CA ASP A 86 -30.79 14.44 -9.39
C ASP A 86 -29.40 14.86 -9.82
N LYS A 87 -29.32 15.21 -11.10
CA LYS A 87 -28.12 15.68 -11.77
C LYS A 87 -27.86 17.14 -11.40
N THR A 88 -26.61 17.57 -11.60
CA THR A 88 -26.09 18.95 -11.53
C THR A 88 -25.77 19.40 -10.09
N ASN A 89 -24.55 19.85 -9.77
CA ASN A 89 -23.95 21.07 -10.29
C ASN A 89 -22.43 21.14 -10.08
N ASN A 90 -21.79 21.85 -11.01
CA ASN A 90 -20.55 22.60 -10.85
C ASN A 90 -20.37 23.21 -9.43
N THR A 91 -19.26 22.95 -8.76
CA THR A 91 -18.68 23.87 -7.77
C THR A 91 -17.17 23.66 -7.55
N ASN A 92 -16.41 24.71 -7.90
CA ASN A 92 -15.17 25.20 -7.28
C ASN A 92 -13.84 24.44 -7.46
N ILE A 93 -13.22 24.67 -8.63
CA ILE A 93 -11.75 24.53 -8.83
C ILE A 93 -10.95 25.50 -7.92
N LEU A 94 -11.58 26.55 -7.39
CA LEU A 94 -10.95 27.56 -6.51
C LEU A 94 -10.64 27.07 -5.08
N ASP A 95 -11.22 25.95 -4.64
CA ASP A 95 -11.03 25.42 -3.27
C ASP A 95 -9.86 24.42 -3.15
N HIS A 96 -9.23 24.06 -4.27
CA HIS A 96 -8.15 23.07 -4.25
C HIS A 96 -6.84 23.62 -3.64
N GLU A 97 -6.50 24.89 -3.83
CA GLU A 97 -5.30 25.48 -3.19
C GLU A 97 -5.46 25.52 -1.67
N SER A 98 -6.63 25.97 -1.21
CA SER A 98 -6.94 26.02 0.23
C SER A 98 -7.00 24.61 0.84
N TYR A 99 -7.49 23.62 0.10
CA TYR A 99 -7.45 22.23 0.53
C TYR A 99 -6.02 21.68 0.61
N LEU A 100 -5.16 21.92 -0.40
CA LEU A 100 -3.78 21.43 -0.40
C LEU A 100 -2.93 22.04 0.72
N LEU A 101 -3.12 23.34 1.00
CA LEU A 101 -2.43 24.02 2.10
C LEU A 101 -2.89 23.48 3.47
N ASN A 102 -4.16 23.12 3.60
CA ASN A 102 -4.72 22.60 4.85
C ASN A 102 -4.74 21.07 4.92
N PHE A 103 -4.27 20.37 3.89
CA PHE A 103 -4.35 18.91 3.78
C PHE A 103 -3.59 18.21 4.91
N TRP A 104 -2.44 18.76 5.30
CA TRP A 104 -1.58 18.20 6.36
C TRP A 104 -1.97 18.66 7.76
N HIS A 105 -3.03 19.45 7.92
CA HIS A 105 -3.53 19.86 9.22
C HIS A 105 -4.53 18.82 9.73
N TYR A 106 -4.08 18.05 10.72
CA TYR A 106 -4.95 17.12 11.43
C TYR A 106 -5.93 17.89 12.32
N LYS A 107 -7.23 17.60 12.21
CA LYS A 107 -8.27 18.18 13.06
C LYS A 107 -8.24 17.63 14.49
N GLU A 108 -7.67 16.44 14.64
CA GLU A 108 -7.54 15.70 15.89
C GLU A 108 -6.11 15.17 15.99
N PRO A 109 -5.54 15.05 17.20
CA PRO A 109 -4.25 14.42 17.37
C PRO A 109 -4.30 12.98 16.86
N LEU A 110 -3.22 12.51 16.24
CA LEU A 110 -3.11 11.12 15.83
C LEU A 110 -3.23 10.22 17.06
N GLU A 111 -4.00 9.14 16.94
CA GLU A 111 -4.08 8.09 17.95
C GLU A 111 -2.66 7.63 18.34
N PRO A 112 -2.26 7.71 19.62
CA PRO A 112 -0.89 7.38 20.05
C PRO A 112 -0.45 5.98 19.66
N SER A 113 -1.40 5.06 19.49
CA SER A 113 -1.16 3.68 19.05
C SER A 113 -0.71 3.55 17.58
N LEU A 114 -0.95 4.57 16.74
CA LEU A 114 -0.54 4.59 15.33
C LEU A 114 0.92 5.02 15.15
N VAL A 115 1.51 5.69 16.14
CA VAL A 115 2.89 6.18 16.10
C VAL A 115 3.82 5.10 16.64
N VAL A 116 4.13 4.11 15.79
CA VAL A 116 5.15 3.10 16.11
C VAL A 116 6.49 3.54 15.54
N ILE A 117 7.28 4.25 16.36
CA ILE A 117 8.67 4.58 16.02
C ILE A 117 9.54 3.40 16.42
N THR A 118 9.56 2.36 15.58
CA THR A 118 10.51 1.26 15.72
C THR A 118 11.74 1.52 14.87
N PRO A 119 12.95 1.51 15.45
CA PRO A 119 14.17 1.55 14.65
C PRO A 119 14.23 0.30 13.74
N PRO A 120 14.77 0.43 12.51
CA PRO A 120 14.94 -0.72 11.63
C PRO A 120 15.88 -1.75 12.29
N THR A 121 15.51 -3.03 12.21
CA THR A 121 16.29 -4.14 12.79
C THR A 121 17.60 -4.41 12.04
N ASP A 122 17.69 -3.96 10.80
CA ASP A 122 18.75 -4.32 9.86
C ASP A 122 19.96 -3.36 9.89
N ASN A 123 19.99 -2.39 10.81
CA ASN A 123 20.98 -1.29 10.86
C ASN A 123 21.14 -0.48 9.54
N LYS A 124 20.30 -0.73 8.54
CA LYS A 124 20.29 0.00 7.27
C LYS A 124 19.67 1.37 7.48
N THR A 125 20.36 2.38 6.98
CA THR A 125 19.91 3.77 6.96
C THR A 125 19.18 4.08 5.65
N ILE A 126 18.48 5.22 5.58
CA ILE A 126 17.91 5.71 4.31
C ILE A 126 19.01 5.96 3.28
N LEU A 127 20.23 6.28 3.70
CA LEU A 127 21.37 6.49 2.81
C LEU A 127 21.74 5.20 2.06
N ASP A 128 21.61 4.04 2.70
CA ASP A 128 21.84 2.74 2.06
C ASP A 128 20.78 2.41 1.00
N ILE A 129 19.55 2.93 1.15
CA ILE A 129 18.45 2.76 0.19
C ILE A 129 18.65 3.65 -1.04
N LEU A 130 19.14 4.87 -0.85
CA LEU A 130 19.36 5.85 -1.91
C LEU A 130 20.52 5.47 -2.85
N GLY A 131 21.39 4.55 -2.44
CA GLY A 131 22.49 4.07 -3.25
C GLY A 131 23.68 5.02 -3.27
N ARG A 132 24.59 4.84 -4.24
CA ARG A 132 25.85 5.60 -4.30
C ARG A 132 25.62 7.04 -4.76
N ILE A 133 26.26 7.97 -4.07
CA ILE A 133 26.26 9.40 -4.41
C ILE A 133 27.01 9.61 -5.74
N PRO A 134 26.46 10.33 -6.73
CA PRO A 134 27.07 10.53 -8.04
C PRO A 134 28.16 11.61 -8.01
N LEU A 135 29.20 11.41 -7.21
CA LEU A 135 30.37 12.29 -7.10
C LEU A 135 31.66 11.53 -7.37
N THR A 136 32.80 12.23 -7.32
CA THR A 136 34.11 11.56 -7.35
C THR A 136 34.21 10.59 -6.15
N PRO A 137 34.96 9.48 -6.25
CA PRO A 137 35.04 8.49 -5.17
C PRO A 137 35.50 9.09 -3.83
N GLU A 138 36.42 10.05 -3.87
CA GLU A 138 36.97 10.72 -2.69
C GLU A 138 35.93 11.63 -2.01
N ASP A 139 35.23 12.47 -2.79
CA ASP A 139 34.17 13.34 -2.28
C ASP A 139 32.96 12.53 -1.77
N ALA A 140 32.61 11.47 -2.50
CA ALA A 140 31.48 10.61 -2.16
C ALA A 140 31.71 9.91 -0.81
N GLU A 141 32.93 9.44 -0.53
CA GLU A 141 33.26 8.81 0.76
C GLU A 141 33.16 9.81 1.92
N ALA A 142 33.79 10.99 1.77
CA ALA A 142 33.76 12.03 2.80
C ALA A 142 32.33 12.49 3.12
N ILE A 143 31.50 12.70 2.10
CA ILE A 143 30.10 13.10 2.28
C ILE A 143 29.27 11.96 2.88
N THR A 144 29.49 10.71 2.47
CA THR A 144 28.79 9.56 3.03
C THR A 144 29.08 9.42 4.52
N GLN A 145 30.34 9.57 4.94
CA GLN A 145 30.73 9.54 6.35
C GLN A 145 30.04 10.66 7.16
N TYR A 146 30.04 11.88 6.63
CA TYR A 146 29.37 13.01 7.26
C TYR A 146 27.85 12.80 7.40
N LEU A 147 27.19 12.38 6.31
CA LEU A 147 25.74 12.15 6.32
C LEU A 147 25.35 11.01 7.25
N ASN A 148 26.15 9.95 7.35
CA ASN A 148 25.94 8.87 8.30
C ASN A 148 25.93 9.40 9.74
N GLN A 149 26.89 10.26 10.10
CA GLN A 149 26.94 10.85 11.43
C GLN A 149 25.69 11.72 11.70
N VAL A 150 25.33 12.59 10.76
CA VAL A 150 24.16 13.47 10.88
C VAL A 150 22.88 12.66 11.03
N TYR A 151 22.72 11.59 10.24
CA TYR A 151 21.55 10.72 10.28
C TYR A 151 21.39 10.03 11.65
N GLN A 152 22.48 9.55 12.24
CA GLN A 152 22.46 8.93 13.57
C GLN A 152 22.07 9.96 14.64
N THR A 153 22.66 11.15 14.64
CA THR A 153 22.33 12.19 15.62
C THR A 153 20.89 12.67 15.48
N ALA A 154 20.42 12.92 14.25
CA ALA A 154 19.06 13.38 13.99
C ALA A 154 18.01 12.31 14.38
N SER A 155 18.26 11.04 14.08
CA SER A 155 17.34 9.95 14.44
C SER A 155 17.26 9.75 15.95
N GLN A 156 18.38 9.80 16.68
CA GLN A 156 18.38 9.76 18.14
C GLN A 156 17.62 10.94 18.75
N GLN A 157 17.86 12.15 18.27
CA GLN A 157 17.16 13.33 18.76
C GLN A 157 15.64 13.25 18.48
N ALA A 158 15.25 12.78 17.29
CA ALA A 158 13.84 12.58 16.96
C ALA A 158 13.17 11.55 17.87
N MET A 159 13.86 10.45 18.21
CA MET A 159 13.35 9.47 19.18
C MET A 159 13.17 10.09 20.57
N ILE A 160 14.14 10.89 21.04
CA ILE A 160 14.03 11.59 22.34
C ILE A 160 12.82 12.53 22.34
N THR A 161 12.68 13.35 21.31
CA THR A 161 11.55 14.30 21.18
C THR A 161 10.20 13.59 21.07
N ALA A 162 10.15 12.45 20.37
CA ALA A 162 8.89 11.71 20.22
C ALA A 162 8.48 10.94 21.49
N LEU A 163 9.44 10.44 22.28
CA LEU A 163 9.18 9.71 23.52
C LEU A 163 8.93 10.63 24.72
N ASN A 164 9.46 11.87 24.69
CA ASN A 164 9.26 12.88 25.72
C ASN A 164 8.54 14.12 25.14
N PRO A 165 7.22 14.08 24.93
CA PRO A 165 6.47 15.22 24.39
C PRO A 165 6.34 16.41 25.35
N ALA A 166 6.93 16.37 26.55
CA ALA A 166 6.65 17.28 27.66
C ALA A 166 7.42 18.61 27.67
N GLU A 167 8.05 19.04 26.57
CA GLU A 167 8.95 20.20 26.59
C GLU A 167 8.75 21.18 25.43
N LYS A 168 7.49 21.49 25.10
CA LYS A 168 7.15 22.64 24.25
C LYS A 168 5.96 23.40 24.82
N ASP A 169 6.26 24.39 25.64
CA ASP A 169 5.44 25.60 25.79
C ASP A 169 5.62 26.52 24.57
#